data_AF-A0AA90QE48-F1
#
_entry.id   AF-A0AA90QE48-F1
#
_cell.length_a   1.000
_cell.length_b   1.000
_cell.length_c   1.000
_cell.angle_alpha   90.00
_cell.angle_beta   90.00
_cell.angle_gamma   90.00
#
_symmetry.space_group_name_H-M   'P 1'
#
loop_
_entity.id
_entity.type
_entity.pdbx_description
1 polymer ?
#
loop_
_entity_poly.entity_id
_entity_poly.type
_entity_poly.pdbx_seq_one_letter_code
_entity_poly.pdbx_strand_id
1 'polypeptide(L)'
;MLHPMHILALCALSGAAHAGPIYKCTTGGKVSYGDQPCANGSATQLDAAPAPAPDPNAAKELQRQKDLLARLLKERATHDTRQAQAARSDARAWQAAAARQAKCAGMQQQQSKEQQRLAAEAAKAGGMGKAERDQRALHMARTVDAACRR
;
A
#
# COMPACT_ATOMS: atom_id res chain seq x y z
N MET A 1 27.77 28.14 -15.55
CA MET A 1 27.30 27.91 -14.17
C MET A 1 26.49 29.13 -13.76
N LEU A 2 25.18 29.12 -13.98
CA LEU A 2 24.30 30.23 -13.60
C LEU A 2 24.10 30.19 -12.08
N HIS A 3 24.51 31.27 -11.41
CA HIS A 3 24.55 31.36 -9.95
C HIS A 3 23.14 31.33 -9.33
N PRO A 4 22.94 30.65 -8.19
CA PRO A 4 21.66 30.61 -7.47
C PRO A 4 21.18 32.00 -7.02
N MET A 5 22.08 32.98 -6.93
CA MET A 5 21.72 34.39 -6.69
C MET A 5 20.94 35.03 -7.84
N HIS A 6 21.16 34.60 -9.09
CA HIS A 6 20.41 35.16 -10.24
C HIS A 6 18.98 34.59 -10.30
N ILE A 7 18.77 33.36 -9.81
CA ILE A 7 17.45 32.74 -9.72
C ILE A 7 16.60 33.44 -8.65
N LEU A 8 17.20 33.73 -7.48
CA LEU A 8 16.52 34.47 -6.41
C LEU A 8 16.15 35.91 -6.82
N ALA A 9 17.01 36.57 -7.60
CA ALA A 9 16.75 37.91 -8.12
C ALA A 9 15.62 37.91 -9.18
N LEU A 10 15.51 36.89 -10.03
CA LEU A 10 14.42 36.78 -10.99
C LEU A 10 13.06 36.51 -10.31
N CYS A 11 13.03 35.69 -9.25
CA CYS A 11 11.79 35.42 -8.51
C CYS A 11 11.24 36.65 -7.77
N ALA A 12 12.10 37.54 -7.30
CA ALA A 12 11.68 38.79 -6.66
C ALA A 12 11.00 39.76 -7.64
N LEU A 13 11.35 39.71 -8.92
CA LEU A 13 10.76 40.56 -9.96
C LEU A 13 9.38 40.08 -10.45
N SER A 14 9.05 38.81 -10.22
CA SER A 14 7.75 38.23 -10.61
C SER A 14 6.62 38.49 -9.60
N GLY A 15 6.93 39.07 -8.44
CA GLY A 15 5.98 39.25 -7.33
C GLY A 15 4.94 40.38 -7.49
N ALA A 16 5.01 41.16 -8.57
CA ALA A 16 4.12 42.30 -8.81
C ALA A 16 3.34 42.17 -10.13
N ALA A 17 2.87 40.96 -10.46
CA ALA A 17 1.83 40.80 -11.47
C ALA A 17 0.50 41.29 -10.87
N HIS A 18 0.34 42.60 -10.75
CA HIS A 18 -0.99 43.18 -10.62
C HIS A 18 -1.77 42.79 -11.87
N ALA A 19 -2.95 42.17 -11.70
CA ALA A 19 -3.88 41.98 -12.80
C ALA A 19 -4.20 43.36 -13.37
N GLY A 20 -3.62 43.66 -14.53
CA GLY A 20 -3.88 44.91 -15.24
C GLY A 20 -5.36 44.97 -15.64
N PRO A 21 -5.88 46.17 -15.93
CA PRO A 21 -7.24 46.31 -16.43
C PRO A 21 -7.43 45.46 -17.70
N ILE A 22 -8.45 44.59 -17.70
CA ILE A 22 -8.81 43.80 -18.87
C ILE A 22 -9.73 44.66 -19.73
N TYR A 23 -9.34 44.93 -20.97
CA TYR A 23 -10.14 45.69 -21.92
C TYR A 23 -10.89 44.73 -22.86
N LYS A 24 -12.18 44.99 -23.05
CA LYS A 24 -13.00 44.39 -24.11
C LYS A 24 -13.00 45.34 -25.32
N CYS A 25 -12.45 44.89 -26.43
CA CYS A 25 -12.40 45.61 -27.69
C CYS A 25 -13.48 45.08 -28.64
N THR A 26 -14.25 45.96 -29.28
CA THR A 26 -15.16 45.58 -30.38
C THR A 26 -14.80 46.31 -31.66
N THR A 27 -14.37 45.56 -32.69
CA THR A 27 -13.95 46.13 -33.99
C THR A 27 -14.51 45.28 -35.13
N GLY A 28 -15.29 45.89 -36.02
CA GLY A 28 -15.85 45.20 -37.21
C GLY A 28 -16.71 43.97 -36.88
N GLY A 29 -17.43 43.98 -35.75
CA GLY A 29 -18.25 42.86 -35.29
C GLY A 29 -17.50 41.73 -34.55
N LYS A 30 -16.19 41.85 -34.36
CA LYS A 30 -15.38 40.90 -33.57
C LYS A 30 -15.04 41.47 -32.20
N VAL A 31 -15.07 40.61 -31.17
CA VAL A 31 -14.71 40.94 -29.79
C VAL A 31 -13.34 40.35 -29.45
N SER A 32 -12.41 41.16 -28.96
CA SER A 32 -11.12 40.72 -28.42
C SER A 32 -10.91 41.26 -27.00
N TYR A 33 -10.18 40.51 -26.18
CA TYR A 33 -9.83 40.88 -24.82
C TYR A 33 -8.32 41.01 -24.70
N GLY A 34 -7.84 42.02 -23.98
CA GLY A 34 -6.41 42.22 -23.77
C GLY A 34 -6.12 43.18 -22.62
N ASP A 35 -4.86 43.16 -22.19
CA ASP A 35 -4.40 43.94 -21.03
C ASP A 35 -3.96 45.37 -21.41
N GLN A 36 -4.20 45.78 -22.66
CA GLN A 36 -3.89 47.10 -23.20
C GLN A 36 -5.13 47.70 -23.88
N PRO A 37 -5.29 49.05 -23.86
CA PRO A 37 -6.39 49.71 -24.54
C PRO A 37 -6.33 49.49 -26.06
N CYS A 38 -7.51 49.36 -26.68
CA CYS A 38 -7.64 49.02 -28.08
C CYS A 38 -7.12 50.15 -28.98
N ALA A 39 -6.23 49.85 -29.92
CA ALA A 39 -5.72 50.85 -30.86
C ALA A 39 -6.78 51.43 -31.82
N ASN A 40 -7.82 50.65 -32.16
CA ASN A 40 -8.93 51.07 -33.02
C ASN A 40 -10.25 50.38 -32.60
N GLY A 41 -11.32 51.15 -32.37
CA GLY A 41 -12.65 50.66 -31.98
C GLY A 41 -13.11 51.10 -30.59
N SER A 42 -14.27 50.62 -30.14
CA SER A 42 -14.77 50.89 -28.77
C SER A 42 -14.07 49.99 -27.75
N ALA A 43 -13.45 50.60 -26.75
CA ALA A 43 -12.81 49.92 -25.63
C ALA A 43 -13.67 50.05 -24.37
N THR A 44 -14.08 48.93 -23.78
CA THR A 44 -14.70 48.91 -22.46
C THR A 44 -13.73 48.25 -21.48
N GLN A 45 -13.28 49.02 -20.48
CA GLN A 45 -12.53 48.45 -19.37
C GLN A 45 -13.46 47.58 -18.54
N LEU A 46 -13.04 46.34 -18.28
CA LEU A 46 -13.71 45.44 -17.36
C LEU A 46 -13.11 45.68 -15.98
N ASP A 47 -13.94 46.16 -15.06
CA ASP A 47 -13.54 46.24 -13.66
C ASP A 47 -13.50 44.83 -13.08
N ALA A 48 -12.30 44.39 -12.70
CA ALA A 48 -12.15 43.21 -11.88
C ALA A 48 -12.77 43.51 -10.50
N ALA A 49 -13.63 42.61 -10.03
CA ALA A 49 -14.18 42.73 -8.69
C ALA A 49 -13.03 42.80 -7.67
N PRO A 50 -13.11 43.68 -6.66
CA PRO A 50 -12.08 43.77 -5.65
C PRO A 50 -11.93 42.42 -4.94
N ALA A 51 -10.68 42.05 -4.63
CA ALA A 51 -10.41 40.84 -3.86
C ALA A 51 -11.20 40.88 -2.54
N PRO A 52 -11.76 39.74 -2.10
CA PRO A 52 -12.48 39.68 -0.83
C PRO A 52 -11.54 40.05 0.33
N ALA A 53 -12.12 40.65 1.37
CA ALA A 53 -11.36 41.02 2.56
C ALA A 53 -10.71 39.78 3.21
N PRO A 54 -9.50 39.89 3.78
CA PRO A 54 -8.86 38.78 4.47
C PRO A 54 -9.73 38.27 5.62
N ASP A 55 -9.95 36.95 5.70
CA ASP A 55 -10.67 36.34 6.81
C ASP A 55 -9.83 36.44 8.10
N PRO A 56 -10.32 37.12 9.16
CA PRO A 56 -9.60 37.22 10.43
C PRO A 56 -9.35 35.87 11.11
N ASN A 57 -10.11 34.83 10.75
CA ASN A 57 -9.97 33.48 11.30
C ASN A 57 -9.08 32.56 10.48
N ALA A 58 -8.57 33.00 9.32
CA ALA A 58 -7.81 32.14 8.41
C ALA A 58 -6.62 31.44 9.09
N ALA A 59 -5.91 32.13 9.98
CA ALA A 59 -4.78 31.55 10.71
C ALA A 59 -5.22 30.46 11.70
N LYS A 60 -6.35 30.66 12.39
CA LYS A 60 -6.91 29.68 13.34
C LYS A 60 -7.44 28.45 12.62
N GLU A 61 -8.07 28.66 11.47
CA GLU A 61 -8.58 27.58 10.63
C GLU A 61 -7.42 26.76 10.02
N LEU A 62 -6.37 27.44 9.53
CA LEU A 62 -5.16 26.76 9.07
C LEU A 62 -4.53 25.89 10.17
N GLN A 63 -4.48 26.38 11.42
CA GLN A 63 -3.95 25.60 12.53
C GLN A 63 -4.80 24.36 12.81
N ARG A 64 -6.14 24.49 12.81
CA ARG A 64 -7.05 23.35 12.96
C ARG A 64 -6.86 22.30 11.88
N GLN A 65 -6.71 22.73 10.63
CA GLN A 65 -6.47 21.82 9.51
C GLN A 65 -5.13 21.09 9.62
N LYS A 66 -4.08 21.78 10.08
CA LYS A 66 -2.78 21.15 10.37
C LYS A 66 -2.88 20.11 11.48
N ASP A 67 -3.60 20.42 12.56
CA ASP A 67 -3.78 19.50 13.67
C ASP A 67 -4.60 18.27 13.26
N LEU A 68 -5.65 18.47 12.46
CA LEU A 68 -6.45 17.38 11.89
C LEU A 68 -5.60 16.50 10.98
N LEU A 69 -4.80 17.10 10.09
CA LEU A 69 -3.91 16.36 9.20
C LEU A 69 -2.90 15.54 10.00
N ALA A 70 -2.29 16.12 11.04
CA ALA A 70 -1.35 15.42 11.89
C ALA A 70 -1.99 14.21 12.61
N ARG A 71 -3.24 14.34 13.07
CA ARG A 71 -4.00 13.24 13.67
C ARG A 71 -4.26 12.12 12.66
N LEU A 72 -4.77 12.47 11.47
CA LEU A 72 -5.07 11.49 10.42
C LEU A 72 -3.81 10.74 9.94
N LEU A 73 -2.68 11.44 9.79
CA LEU A 73 -1.41 10.82 9.44
C LEU A 73 -0.94 9.84 10.53
N LYS A 74 -1.10 10.21 11.80
CA LYS A 74 -0.76 9.34 12.93
C LYS A 74 -1.66 8.10 12.95
N GLU A 75 -2.96 8.26 12.79
CA GLU A 75 -3.93 7.16 12.73
C GLU A 75 -3.58 6.19 11.61
N ARG A 76 -3.31 6.71 10.40
CA ARG A 76 -2.87 5.91 9.26
C ARG A 76 -1.60 5.13 9.57
N ALA A 77 -0.56 5.77 10.11
CA ALA A 77 0.68 5.10 10.47
C ALA A 77 0.47 3.98 11.49
N THR A 78 -0.38 4.20 12.50
CA THR A 78 -0.70 3.16 13.50
C THR A 78 -1.47 1.99 12.90
N HIS A 79 -2.43 2.27 12.01
CA HIS A 79 -3.20 1.27 11.32
C HIS A 79 -2.32 0.42 10.40
N ASP A 80 -1.48 1.06 9.59
CA ASP A 80 -0.55 0.37 8.68
C ASP A 80 0.44 -0.52 9.45
N THR A 81 0.92 -0.04 10.61
CA THR A 81 1.79 -0.84 11.49
C THR A 81 1.08 -2.07 12.03
N ARG A 82 -0.18 -1.92 12.49
CA ARG A 82 -0.98 -3.05 12.99
C ARG A 82 -1.28 -4.05 11.89
N GLN A 83 -1.65 -3.59 10.70
CA GLN A 83 -1.88 -4.48 9.56
C GLN A 83 -0.61 -5.22 9.15
N ALA A 84 0.53 -4.54 9.10
CA ALA A 84 1.82 -5.18 8.81
C ALA A 84 2.19 -6.23 9.86
N GLN A 85 1.90 -5.99 11.15
CA GLN A 85 2.11 -6.95 12.22
C GLN A 85 1.19 -8.17 12.08
N ALA A 86 -0.11 -7.96 11.82
CA ALA A 86 -1.08 -9.04 11.59
C ALA A 86 -0.69 -9.90 10.37
N ALA A 87 -0.35 -9.27 9.24
CA ALA A 87 0.10 -9.99 8.05
C ALA A 87 1.35 -10.84 8.33
N ARG A 88 2.29 -10.33 9.14
CA ARG A 88 3.48 -11.10 9.55
C ARG A 88 3.12 -12.27 10.47
N SER A 89 2.21 -12.12 11.42
CA SER A 89 1.77 -13.23 12.25
C SER A 89 1.05 -14.30 11.45
N ASP A 90 0.19 -13.89 10.51
CA ASP A 90 -0.57 -14.80 9.66
C ASP A 90 0.36 -15.57 8.72
N ALA A 91 1.34 -14.89 8.11
CA ALA A 91 2.35 -15.53 7.29
C ALA A 91 3.15 -16.59 8.07
N ARG A 92 3.54 -16.28 9.32
CA ARG A 92 4.24 -17.24 10.20
C ARG A 92 3.35 -18.43 10.56
N ALA A 93 2.09 -18.18 10.90
CA ALA A 93 1.13 -19.22 11.22
C ALA A 93 0.90 -20.16 10.01
N TRP A 94 0.77 -19.58 8.82
CA TRP A 94 0.63 -20.33 7.57
C TRP A 94 1.87 -21.15 7.24
N GLN A 95 3.07 -20.57 7.35
CA GLN A 95 4.33 -21.30 7.16
C GLN A 95 4.47 -22.45 8.16
N ALA A 96 4.14 -22.24 9.43
CA ALA A 96 4.17 -23.28 10.45
C ALA A 96 3.12 -24.38 10.19
N ALA A 97 1.95 -24.03 9.66
CA ALA A 97 0.95 -25.01 9.24
C ALA A 97 1.43 -25.82 8.03
N ALA A 98 1.98 -25.17 7.00
CA ALA A 98 2.51 -25.81 5.80
C ALA A 98 3.69 -26.74 6.13
N ALA A 99 4.62 -26.31 6.98
CA ALA A 99 5.74 -27.15 7.43
C ALA A 99 5.26 -28.39 8.20
N ARG A 100 4.23 -28.25 9.05
CA ARG A 100 3.60 -29.38 9.74
C ARG A 100 2.94 -30.36 8.76
N GLN A 101 2.16 -29.84 7.82
CA GLN A 101 1.52 -30.66 6.78
C GLN A 101 2.55 -31.41 5.95
N ALA A 102 3.63 -30.75 5.52
CA ALA A 102 4.72 -31.37 4.77
C ALA A 102 5.42 -32.47 5.59
N LYS A 103 5.70 -32.22 6.88
CA LYS A 103 6.28 -33.23 7.78
C LYS A 103 5.36 -34.44 7.92
N CYS A 104 4.05 -34.20 8.10
CA CYS A 104 3.05 -35.25 8.19
C CYS A 104 2.95 -36.09 6.91
N ALA A 105 2.86 -35.44 5.75
CA ALA A 105 2.87 -36.11 4.46
C ALA A 105 4.14 -36.97 4.27
N GLY A 106 5.30 -36.44 4.67
CA GLY A 106 6.57 -37.19 4.62
C GLY A 106 6.56 -38.43 5.51
N MET A 107 6.08 -38.34 6.75
CA MET A 107 5.98 -39.48 7.67
C MET A 107 4.96 -40.52 7.19
N GLN A 108 3.81 -40.09 6.67
CA GLN A 108 2.82 -41.00 6.07
C GLN A 108 3.38 -41.74 4.84
N GLN A 109 4.16 -41.05 4.01
CA GLN A 109 4.83 -41.67 2.87
C GLN A 109 5.91 -42.67 3.31
N GLN A 110 6.66 -42.38 4.37
CA GLN A 110 7.62 -43.33 4.95
C GLN A 110 6.90 -44.56 5.53
N GLN A 111 5.77 -44.35 6.20
CA GLN A 111 4.95 -45.42 6.74
C GLN A 111 4.42 -46.34 5.65
N SER A 112 3.88 -45.79 4.55
CA SER A 112 3.38 -46.61 3.45
C SER A 112 4.49 -47.41 2.77
N LYS A 113 5.67 -46.81 2.57
CA LYS A 113 6.85 -47.51 2.03
C LYS A 113 7.33 -48.65 2.93
N GLU A 114 7.41 -48.43 4.24
CA GLU A 114 7.81 -49.47 5.18
C GLU A 114 6.78 -50.60 5.24
N GLN A 115 5.48 -50.27 5.23
CA GLN A 115 4.42 -51.28 5.16
C GLN A 115 4.52 -52.11 3.88
N GLN A 116 4.79 -51.49 2.74
CA GLN A 116 5.04 -52.22 1.49
C GLN A 116 6.28 -53.12 1.59
N ARG A 117 7.37 -52.66 2.20
CA ARG A 117 8.58 -53.46 2.40
C ARG A 117 8.31 -54.66 3.29
N LEU A 118 7.64 -54.45 4.43
CA LEU A 118 7.26 -55.51 5.36
C LEU A 118 6.29 -56.52 4.72
N ALA A 119 5.34 -56.05 3.88
CA ALA A 119 4.43 -56.93 3.15
C ALA A 119 5.17 -57.78 2.11
N ALA A 120 6.12 -57.19 1.38
CA ALA A 120 6.95 -57.92 0.41
C ALA A 120 7.90 -58.93 1.10
N GLU A 121 8.46 -58.59 2.26
CA GLU A 121 9.25 -59.50 3.09
C GLU A 121 8.37 -60.65 3.63
N ALA A 122 7.15 -60.36 4.09
CA ALA A 122 6.21 -61.35 4.59
C ALA A 122 5.79 -62.35 3.51
N ALA A 123 5.61 -61.89 2.26
CA ALA A 123 5.33 -62.76 1.11
C ALA A 123 6.47 -63.74 0.81
N LYS A 124 7.72 -63.39 1.16
CA LYS A 124 8.91 -64.24 0.97
C LYS A 124 9.20 -65.16 2.16
N ALA A 125 8.90 -64.73 3.38
CA ALA A 125 9.34 -65.39 4.62
C ALA A 125 8.41 -66.49 5.18
N GLY A 126 7.33 -66.85 4.49
CA GLY A 126 6.52 -68.04 4.84
C GLY A 126 5.85 -68.01 6.22
N GLY A 127 5.57 -66.83 6.80
CA GLY A 127 4.73 -66.68 7.99
C GLY A 127 5.44 -66.50 9.34
N MET A 128 6.73 -66.81 9.46
CA MET A 128 7.47 -66.57 10.72
C MET A 128 7.59 -65.06 11.00
N GLY A 129 7.29 -64.62 12.23
CA GLY A 129 7.42 -63.22 12.67
C GLY A 129 6.23 -62.27 12.43
N LYS A 130 5.02 -62.77 12.17
CA LYS A 130 3.83 -61.93 11.93
C LYS A 130 3.52 -60.98 13.09
N ALA A 131 3.59 -61.47 14.33
CA ALA A 131 3.27 -60.68 15.52
C ALA A 131 4.21 -59.47 15.72
N GLU A 132 5.52 -59.65 15.50
CA GLU A 132 6.51 -58.57 15.61
C GLU A 132 6.32 -57.52 14.52
N ARG A 133 6.00 -57.93 13.29
CA ARG A 133 5.68 -57.01 12.18
C ARG A 133 4.41 -56.21 12.46
N ASP A 134 3.36 -56.85 12.95
CA ASP A 134 2.09 -56.19 13.30
C ASP A 134 2.32 -55.17 14.43
N GLN A 135 3.10 -55.51 15.46
CA GLN A 135 3.47 -54.59 16.53
C GLN A 135 4.29 -53.40 16.02
N ARG A 136 5.26 -53.62 15.13
CA ARG A 136 6.06 -52.54 14.52
C ARG A 136 5.20 -51.61 13.65
N ALA A 137 4.27 -52.16 12.87
CA ALA A 137 3.33 -51.39 12.06
C ALA A 137 2.39 -50.53 12.93
N LEU A 138 1.87 -51.08 14.03
CA LEU A 138 1.04 -50.37 14.99
C LEU A 138 1.82 -49.28 15.73
N HIS A 139 3.06 -49.55 16.13
CA HIS A 139 3.92 -48.54 16.76
C HIS A 139 4.16 -47.36 15.80
N MET A 140 4.53 -47.64 14.54
CA MET A 140 4.68 -46.60 13.53
C MET A 140 3.40 -45.80 13.31
N ALA A 141 2.25 -46.46 13.16
CA ALA A 141 0.96 -45.78 12.99
C ALA A 141 0.68 -44.81 14.15
N ARG A 142 0.90 -45.25 15.40
CA ARG A 142 0.74 -44.39 16.58
C ARG A 142 1.70 -43.20 16.58
N THR A 143 2.95 -43.39 16.14
CA THR A 143 3.93 -42.28 16.07
C THR A 143 3.54 -41.23 15.03
N VAL A 144 3.05 -41.66 13.86
CA VAL A 144 2.59 -40.73 12.82
C VAL A 144 1.32 -40.00 13.27
N ASP A 145 0.35 -40.70 13.85
CA ASP A 145 -0.87 -40.10 14.39
C ASP A 145 -0.58 -39.10 15.50
N ALA A 146 0.31 -39.43 16.44
CA ALA A 146 0.72 -38.54 17.52
C ALA A 146 1.44 -37.28 17.00
N ALA A 147 2.22 -37.41 15.94
CA ALA A 147 2.93 -36.29 15.34
C ALA A 147 2.02 -35.39 14.46
N CYS A 148 0.88 -35.91 14.02
CA CYS A 148 -0.04 -35.22 13.10
C CYS A 148 -1.35 -34.74 13.74
N ARG A 149 -1.74 -35.20 14.93
CA ARG A 149 -2.88 -34.67 15.68
C ARG A 149 -2.51 -33.38 16.43
N ARG A 150 -2.75 -32.22 15.80
CA ARG A 150 -3.03 -30.93 16.47
C ARG A 150 -3.83 -30.01 15.58
#